data_AF-A0A2W7MQ20-F1
#
_entry.id   AF-A0A2W7MQ20-F1
#
_cell.length_a   1.000
_cell.length_b   1.000
_cell.length_c   1.000
_cell.angle_alpha   90.00
_cell.angle_beta   90.00
_cell.angle_gamma   90.00
#
_symmetry.space_group_name_H-M   'P 1'
#
loop_
_entity.id
_entity.type
_entity.pdbx_description
1 polymer ?
#
loop_
_entity_poly.entity_id
_entity_poly.type
_entity_poly.pdbx_seq_one_letter_code
_entity_poly.pdbx_strand_id
1 'polypeptide(L)' 'MWVITVFEQNTFRIFEYDNKDEAVQALKSFNNQAILSQFV' A
#
# COMPACT_ATOMS: atom_id res chain seq x y z
N MET A 1 7.07 1.52 -9.92
CA MET A 1 5.79 0.95 -9.45
C MET A 1 5.80 0.92 -7.93
N TRP A 2 4.76 1.45 -7.31
CA TRP A 2 4.58 1.52 -5.86
C TRP A 2 3.49 0.56 -5.45
N VAL A 3 3.71 -0.15 -4.35
CA VAL A 3 2.83 -1.21 -3.90
C VAL A 3 2.47 -0.96 -2.45
N ILE A 4 1.18 -0.93 -2.14
CA ILE A 4 0.67 -0.93 -0.77
C ILE A 4 0.14 -2.32 -0.48
N THR A 5 0.72 -2.97 0.53
CA THR A 5 0.23 -4.24 1.07
C THR A 5 -0.52 -3.96 2.36
N VAL A 6 -1.82 -4.24 2.37
CA VAL A 6 -2.68 -4.13 3.56
C VAL A 6 -2.90 -5.51 4.13
N PHE A 7 -2.53 -5.69 5.40
CA PHE A 7 -2.70 -6.93 6.14
C PHE A 7 -4.04 -6.90 6.88
N GLU A 8 -4.86 -7.92 6.66
CA GLU A 8 -6.08 -8.19 7.40
C GLU A 8 -5.89 -9.50 8.19
N GLN A 9 -6.74 -9.78 9.18
CA GLN A 9 -6.52 -10.88 10.14
C GLN A 9 -6.13 -12.24 9.50
N ASN A 10 -6.73 -12.59 8.36
CA ASN A 10 -6.50 -13.86 7.66
C ASN A 10 -6.11 -13.69 6.18
N THR A 11 -5.84 -12.47 5.74
CA THR A 11 -5.58 -12.21 4.32
C THR A 11 -4.75 -10.96 4.12
N PHE A 12 -4.29 -10.72 2.90
CA PHE A 12 -3.64 -9.48 2.53
C PHE A 12 -4.21 -8.99 1.20
N ARG A 13 -4.22 -7.68 1.03
CA ARG A 13 -4.62 -7.01 -0.22
C ARG A 13 -3.45 -6.21 -0.73
N ILE A 14 -3.25 -6.23 -2.03
CA ILE A 14 -2.17 -5.52 -2.70
C ILE A 14 -2.80 -4.48 -3.62
N PHE A 15 -2.32 -3.25 -3.51
CA PHE A 15 -2.72 -2.14 -4.36
C PHE A 15 -1.48 -1.60 -5.07
N GLU A 16 -1.56 -1.49 -6.39
CA GLU A 16 -0.48 -1.03 -7.25
C GLU A 16 -0.76 0.41 -7.71
N TYR A 17 0.31 1.21 -7.73
CA TYR A 17 0.28 2.61 -8.12
C TYR A 17 1.49 2.91 -8.99
N ASP A 18 1.29 3.73 -10.02
CA ASP A 18 2.39 4.18 -10.86
C ASP A 18 3.20 5.29 -10.18
N ASN A 19 2.51 6.16 -9.44
CA ASN A 19 3.09 7.33 -8.78
C ASN A 19 3.28 7.11 -7.27
N LYS A 20 4.46 7.51 -6.77
CA LYS A 20 4.79 7.52 -5.34
C LYS A 20 3.81 8.36 -4.53
N ASP A 21 3.49 9.56 -5.01
CA ASP A 21 2.71 10.52 -4.25
C ASP A 21 1.27 10.05 -4.06
N GLU A 22 0.70 9.43 -5.09
CA GLU A 22 -0.62 8.78 -5.01
C GLU A 22 -0.61 7.63 -4.01
N ALA A 23 0.41 6.77 -4.06
CA ALA A 23 0.54 5.66 -3.11
C ALA A 23 0.71 6.16 -1.67
N VAL A 24 1.48 7.23 -1.44
CA VAL A 24 1.66 7.82 -0.11
C VAL A 24 0.36 8.45 0.42
N GLN A 25 -0.43 9.10 -0.44
CA GLN A 25 -1.73 9.63 -0.03
C GLN A 25 -2.72 8.49 0.28
N ALA A 26 -2.77 7.45 -0.55
CA ALA A 26 -3.60 6.28 -0.30
C ALA A 26 -3.20 5.55 0.99
N LEU A 27 -1.90 5.47 1.30
CA LEU A 27 -1.40 4.84 2.53
C LEU A 27 -2.02 5.45 3.80
N LYS A 28 -2.24 6.78 3.82
CA LYS A 28 -2.83 7.50 4.96
C LYS A 28 -4.28 7.10 5.23
N SER A 29 -4.98 6.58 4.23
CA SER A 29 -6.35 6.11 4.36
C SER A 29 -6.44 4.69 4.95
N PHE A 30 -5.33 3.96 5.00
CA PHE A 30 -5.26 2.66 5.65
C PHE A 30 -4.80 2.82 7.11
N ASN A 31 -5.40 2.04 8.01
CA ASN A 31 -4.97 1.98 9.40
C ASN A 31 -3.56 1.38 9.52
N ASN A 32 -3.01 1.24 10.74
CA ASN A 32 -1.65 0.77 11.06
C ASN A 32 -1.24 -0.63 10.53
N GLN A 33 -2.02 -1.24 9.64
CA GLN A 33 -1.81 -2.57 9.06
C GLN A 33 -1.45 -2.49 7.57
N ALA A 34 -0.86 -1.38 7.10
CA ALA A 34 -0.43 -1.22 5.71
C ALA A 34 1.06 -0.90 5.59
N ILE A 35 1.72 -1.51 4.59
CA ILE A 35 3.13 -1.29 4.25
C ILE A 35 3.20 -0.77 2.81
N LEU A 36 3.93 0.33 2.61
CA LEU A 36 4.31 0.83 1.29
C LEU A 36 5.67 0.26 0.88
N SER A 37 5.77 -0.26 -0.33
CA SER A 37 6.99 -0.83 -0.92
C SER A 37 7.19 -0.31 -2.34
N GLN A 38 8.45 -0.19 -2.74
CA GLN A 38 8.83 0.18 -4.10
C GLN A 38 9.27 -1.07 -4.84
N PHE A 39 8.62 -1.36 -5.97
CA PHE A 39 9.10 -2.38 -6.91
C PHE A 39 10.05 -1.69 -7.90
N VAL A 40 11.31 -2.10 -7.88
CA VAL A 40 12.42 -1.62 -8.73
C VAL A 40 12.78 -2.71 -9.72
#